data_AF-A0A0A1VHN5-F1
#
_entry.id   AF-A0A0A1VHN5-F1
#
_cell.length_a   1.000
_cell.length_b   1.000
_cell.length_c   1.000
_cell.angle_alpha   90.00
_cell.angle_beta   90.00
_cell.angle_gamma   90.00
#
_symmetry.space_group_name_H-M   'P 1'
#
loop_
_entity.id
_entity.type
_entity.pdbx_description
1 polymer ?
#
loop_
_entity_poly.entity_id
_entity_poly.type
_entity_poly.pdbx_seq_one_letter_code
_entity_poly.pdbx_strand_id
1 'polypeptide(L)'
;MLNAVIFLLVLAAPLGAYAQVNKCQGPAGTFYSDKPCPSDAKTTEMKLPSSPSSEKPVKLISDVELLRRVAALCKVETTNWLPFKDPGSLQFEENAQPSGQEATMSSKYAHAKAVRMFMRINAKNSYGGYVGFKSYICYTDQKGEKVLGYSEYLLE
;
A
#
# COMPACT_ATOMS: atom_id res chain seq x y z
N MET A 1 16.25 62.05 17.13
CA MET A 1 17.36 61.64 16.24
C MET A 1 17.83 60.27 16.74
N LEU A 2 17.50 59.20 16.02
CA LEU A 2 18.39 58.53 15.04
C LEU A 2 19.31 57.55 15.82
N ASN A 3 19.42 56.22 15.65
CA ASN A 3 18.95 55.17 14.74
C ASN A 3 19.14 53.84 15.53
N ALA A 4 18.17 52.93 15.57
CA ALA A 4 18.15 51.68 14.80
C ALA A 4 19.51 50.96 14.65
N VAL A 5 19.70 49.85 15.38
CA VAL A 5 20.47 48.68 14.89
C VAL A 5 19.78 47.41 15.39
N ILE A 6 18.98 46.82 14.49
CA ILE A 6 18.43 45.47 14.56
C ILE A 6 19.57 44.52 14.16
N PHE A 7 19.99 43.63 15.07
CA PHE A 7 20.91 42.54 14.73
C PHE A 7 20.10 41.24 14.62
N LEU A 8 19.59 40.99 13.41
CA LEU A 8 18.90 39.77 13.03
C LEU A 8 19.96 38.69 12.73
N LEU A 9 20.20 37.79 13.67
CA LEU A 9 21.11 36.65 13.50
C LEU A 9 20.36 35.53 12.76
N VAL A 10 20.44 35.55 11.43
CA VAL A 10 19.94 34.49 10.55
C VAL A 10 20.89 33.30 10.65
N LEU A 11 20.50 32.25 11.39
CA LEU A 11 21.12 30.94 11.31
C LEU A 11 20.82 30.32 9.94
N ALA A 12 21.78 30.42 9.03
CA ALA A 12 21.79 29.63 7.80
C ALA A 12 22.09 28.17 8.16
N ALA A 13 21.04 27.33 8.19
CA ALA A 13 21.21 25.89 8.20
C ALA A 13 21.78 25.44 6.83
N PRO A 14 22.80 24.56 6.78
CA PRO A 14 23.22 23.95 5.54
C PRO A 14 22.08 23.06 5.02
N LEU A 15 21.55 23.43 3.85
CA LEU A 15 20.63 22.62 3.06
C LEU A 15 21.26 21.25 2.85
N GLY A 16 20.52 20.20 3.20
CA GLY A 16 20.95 18.81 3.01
C GLY A 16 21.37 18.56 1.57
N ALA A 17 22.64 18.19 1.38
CA ALA A 17 23.11 17.61 0.14
C ALA A 17 22.39 16.27 -0.02
N TYR A 18 21.41 16.22 -0.92
CA TYR A 18 20.88 14.95 -1.41
C TYR A 18 22.05 14.19 -2.04
N ALA A 19 22.48 13.11 -1.41
CA ALA A 19 23.46 12.19 -1.98
C ALA A 19 22.87 11.63 -3.29
N GLN A 20 23.30 12.18 -4.42
CA GLN A 20 22.97 11.64 -5.73
C GLN A 20 23.93 10.50 -6.02
N VAL A 21 23.42 9.27 -5.97
CA VAL A 21 24.20 8.07 -6.32
C VAL A 21 24.34 8.02 -7.84
N ASN A 22 25.57 8.13 -8.35
CA ASN A 22 25.86 8.06 -9.77
C ASN A 22 25.97 6.60 -10.22
N LYS A 23 25.35 6.26 -11.37
CA LYS A 23 25.55 4.97 -12.03
C LYS A 23 26.69 5.10 -13.05
N CYS A 24 27.79 4.40 -12.80
CA CYS A 24 29.00 4.43 -13.61
C CYS A 24 29.16 3.13 -14.40
N GLN A 25 29.60 3.25 -15.66
CA GLN A 25 29.93 2.10 -16.51
C GLN A 25 31.45 2.04 -16.69
N GLY A 26 32.10 1.03 -16.12
CA GLY A 26 33.55 0.79 -16.25
C GLY A 26 33.89 -0.50 -16.98
N PRO A 27 35.18 -0.84 -17.12
CA PRO A 27 35.65 -2.04 -17.83
C PRO A 27 35.16 -3.36 -17.20
N ALA A 28 34.92 -3.36 -15.89
CA ALA A 28 34.42 -4.49 -15.13
C ALA A 28 32.88 -4.56 -15.05
N GLY A 29 32.17 -3.64 -15.71
CA GLY A 29 30.71 -3.56 -15.69
C GLY A 29 30.17 -2.31 -14.97
N THR A 30 28.89 -2.37 -14.62
CA THR A 30 28.16 -1.27 -13.98
C THR A 30 28.40 -1.24 -12.47
N PHE A 31 28.71 -0.07 -11.92
CA PHE A 31 28.82 0.16 -10.47
C PHE A 31 28.17 1.49 -10.05
N TYR A 32 27.89 1.65 -8.77
CA TYR A 32 27.24 2.83 -8.21
C TYR A 32 28.21 3.58 -7.29
N SER A 33 28.25 4.91 -7.38
CA SER A 33 29.18 5.73 -6.60
C SER A 33 28.53 7.00 -6.07
N ASP A 34 28.81 7.30 -4.80
CA ASP A 34 28.42 8.55 -4.15
C ASP A 34 29.32 9.74 -4.56
N LYS A 35 30.31 9.47 -5.43
CA LYS A 35 31.20 10.46 -6.04
C LYS A 35 30.98 10.48 -7.56
N PRO A 36 31.36 11.56 -8.27
CA PRO A 36 31.32 11.59 -9.74
C PRO A 36 32.07 10.40 -10.33
N CYS A 37 31.56 9.84 -11.43
CA CYS A 37 32.22 8.74 -12.12
C CYS A 37 33.65 9.14 -12.53
N PRO A 38 34.64 8.22 -12.39
CA PRO A 38 36.00 8.49 -12.84
C PRO A 38 36.01 8.78 -14.35
N SER A 39 37.01 9.54 -14.83
CA SER A 39 37.02 10.13 -16.17
C SER A 39 37.06 9.13 -17.33
N ASP A 40 37.33 7.86 -17.04
CA ASP A 40 37.27 6.72 -17.96
C ASP A 40 35.90 6.02 -18.00
N ALA A 41 34.96 6.43 -17.14
CA ALA A 41 33.61 5.90 -17.06
C ALA A 41 32.57 6.87 -17.65
N LYS A 42 31.66 6.35 -18.47
CA LYS A 42 30.58 7.15 -19.04
C LYS A 42 29.46 7.30 -18.00
N THR A 43 29.25 8.53 -17.52
CA THR A 43 28.08 8.86 -16.71
C THR A 43 26.85 8.68 -17.57
N THR A 44 26.03 7.69 -17.26
CA THR A 44 24.69 7.59 -17.83
C THR A 44 23.78 8.27 -16.85
N GLU A 45 23.13 9.37 -17.27
CA GLU A 45 22.08 10.00 -16.48
C GLU A 45 21.04 8.93 -16.19
N MET A 46 21.03 8.44 -14.95
CA MET A 46 19.98 7.56 -14.49
C MET A 46 18.77 8.46 -14.35
N LYS A 47 18.00 8.58 -15.44
CA LYS A 47 16.61 9.01 -15.34
C LYS A 47 16.04 8.03 -14.32
N LEU A 48 15.77 8.51 -13.10
CA LEU A 48 15.02 7.72 -12.13
C LEU A 48 13.88 7.12 -12.96
N PRO A 49 13.63 5.80 -12.89
CA PRO A 49 12.32 5.36 -13.26
C PRO A 49 11.42 6.18 -12.33
N SER A 50 10.78 7.22 -12.87
CA SER A 50 9.44 7.57 -12.42
C SER A 50 8.78 6.21 -12.41
N SER A 51 8.59 5.65 -11.23
CA SER A 51 7.84 4.44 -11.06
C SER A 51 6.40 4.88 -11.27
N PRO A 52 5.73 4.63 -12.41
CA PRO A 52 4.47 3.97 -12.26
C PRO A 52 4.85 2.53 -11.95
N SER A 53 4.58 2.10 -10.72
CA SER A 53 3.98 0.78 -10.59
C SER A 53 2.97 0.68 -11.74
N SER A 54 3.15 -0.28 -12.64
CA SER A 54 2.19 -0.54 -13.71
C SER A 54 0.94 -1.17 -13.09
N GLU A 55 0.39 -0.51 -12.07
CA GLU A 55 -0.96 -0.73 -11.60
C GLU A 55 -1.84 -0.19 -12.71
N LYS A 56 -2.43 -1.12 -13.46
CA LYS A 56 -3.61 -0.81 -14.28
C LYS A 56 -4.54 0.08 -13.45
N PRO A 57 -5.15 1.12 -14.05
CA PRO A 57 -6.04 2.01 -13.33
C PRO A 57 -7.09 1.18 -12.59
N VAL A 58 -7.08 1.32 -11.27
CA VAL A 58 -7.98 0.62 -10.37
C VAL A 58 -9.39 1.14 -10.62
N LYS A 59 -10.28 0.30 -11.13
CA LYS A 59 -11.67 0.69 -11.36
C LYS A 59 -12.45 0.55 -10.06
N LEU A 60 -12.79 1.69 -9.46
CA LEU A 60 -13.64 1.77 -8.29
C LEU A 60 -15.09 1.39 -8.65
N ILE A 61 -15.76 0.73 -7.73
CA ILE A 61 -17.20 0.44 -7.82
C ILE A 61 -17.95 1.64 -7.25
N SER A 62 -18.83 2.25 -8.05
CA SER A 62 -19.67 3.37 -7.63
C SER A 62 -21.06 2.94 -7.15
N ASP A 63 -21.44 1.68 -7.35
CA ASP A 63 -22.72 1.14 -6.90
C ASP A 63 -22.70 0.91 -5.38
N VAL A 64 -23.35 1.82 -4.66
CA VAL A 64 -23.42 1.82 -3.19
C VAL A 64 -24.16 0.61 -2.64
N GLU A 65 -25.16 0.10 -3.34
CA GLU A 65 -25.94 -1.05 -2.86
C GLU A 65 -25.14 -2.35 -3.02
N LEU A 66 -24.44 -2.50 -4.15
CA LEU A 66 -23.48 -3.58 -4.33
C LEU A 66 -22.39 -3.53 -3.26
N LEU A 67 -21.80 -2.36 -2.99
CA LEU A 67 -20.77 -2.20 -1.95
C LEU A 67 -21.28 -2.60 -0.57
N ARG A 68 -22.51 -2.19 -0.20
CA ARG A 68 -23.13 -2.57 1.08
C ARG A 68 -23.32 -4.08 1.17
N ARG A 69 -23.82 -4.72 0.11
CA ARG A 69 -24.02 -6.18 0.05
C ARG A 69 -22.70 -6.93 0.18
N VAL A 70 -21.69 -6.53 -0.59
CA VAL A 70 -20.35 -7.12 -0.53
C VAL A 70 -19.75 -6.97 0.86
N ALA A 71 -19.83 -5.78 1.46
CA ALA A 71 -19.33 -5.55 2.81
C ALA A 71 -20.04 -6.44 3.85
N ALA A 72 -21.36 -6.57 3.77
CA ALA A 72 -22.13 -7.45 4.66
C ALA A 72 -21.75 -8.92 4.49
N LEU A 73 -21.69 -9.40 3.24
CA LEU A 73 -21.29 -10.77 2.92
C LEU A 73 -19.88 -11.07 3.44
N CYS A 74 -18.94 -10.17 3.19
CA CYS A 74 -17.57 -10.33 3.67
C CYS A 74 -17.47 -10.29 5.20
N LYS A 75 -18.31 -9.55 5.92
CA LYS A 75 -18.32 -9.62 7.39
C LYS A 75 -18.82 -10.98 7.89
N VAL A 76 -19.91 -11.48 7.33
CA VAL A 76 -20.51 -12.78 7.73
C VAL A 76 -19.56 -13.95 7.44
N GLU A 77 -18.94 -13.96 6.27
CA GLU A 77 -18.09 -15.07 5.84
C GLU A 77 -16.67 -15.01 6.43
N THR A 78 -16.29 -13.93 7.12
CA THR A 78 -14.93 -13.73 7.63
C THR A 78 -14.42 -14.94 8.43
N THR A 79 -15.24 -15.51 9.31
CA THR A 79 -14.87 -16.63 10.19
C THR A 79 -14.76 -17.97 9.46
N ASN A 80 -15.38 -18.11 8.29
CA ASN A 80 -15.30 -19.33 7.47
C ASN A 80 -13.98 -19.41 6.70
N TRP A 81 -13.36 -18.26 6.44
CA TRP A 81 -12.17 -18.15 5.60
C TRP A 81 -10.89 -17.83 6.37
N LEU A 82 -10.99 -17.13 7.50
CA LEU A 82 -9.84 -16.70 8.28
C LEU A 82 -9.82 -17.42 9.64
N PRO A 83 -8.68 -18.06 10.03
CA PRO A 83 -8.60 -18.88 11.23
C PRO A 83 -8.38 -18.03 12.49
N PHE A 84 -9.34 -17.18 12.84
CA PHE A 84 -9.28 -16.39 14.08
C PHE A 84 -9.41 -17.29 15.32
N LYS A 85 -8.57 -17.06 16.33
CA LYS A 85 -8.57 -17.84 17.59
C LYS A 85 -9.87 -17.68 18.39
N ASP A 86 -10.42 -16.48 18.40
CA ASP A 86 -11.69 -16.14 19.05
C ASP A 86 -12.59 -15.41 18.05
N PRO A 87 -13.39 -16.15 17.24
CA PRO A 87 -14.30 -15.57 16.26
C PRO A 87 -15.32 -14.59 16.85
N GLY A 88 -15.72 -14.79 18.12
CA GLY A 88 -16.66 -13.92 18.82
C GLY A 88 -16.07 -12.55 19.20
N SER A 89 -14.74 -12.41 19.11
CA SER A 89 -14.04 -11.15 19.40
C SER A 89 -13.87 -10.22 18.21
N LEU A 90 -14.36 -10.59 17.02
CA LEU A 90 -14.13 -9.81 15.81
C LEU A 90 -14.74 -8.41 15.90
N GLN A 91 -13.91 -7.41 15.67
CA GLN A 91 -14.28 -6.01 15.51
C GLN A 91 -13.94 -5.57 14.10
N PHE A 92 -14.94 -5.02 13.41
CA PHE A 92 -14.78 -4.43 12.08
C PHE A 92 -14.73 -2.91 12.22
N GLU A 93 -13.76 -2.27 11.57
CA GLU A 93 -13.68 -0.80 11.58
C GLU A 93 -14.85 -0.21 10.77
N GLU A 94 -15.81 0.44 11.45
CA GLU A 94 -17.04 0.93 10.81
C GLU A 94 -16.83 2.17 9.94
N ASN A 95 -15.82 2.98 10.27
CA ASN A 95 -15.48 4.21 9.55
C ASN A 95 -14.64 3.95 8.30
N ALA A 96 -14.19 2.71 8.08
CA ALA A 96 -13.58 2.34 6.81
C ALA A 96 -14.69 2.35 5.75
N GLN A 97 -14.74 3.40 4.93
CA GLN A 97 -15.68 3.45 3.81
C GLN A 97 -15.49 2.16 2.98
N PRO A 98 -16.59 1.45 2.63
CA PRO A 98 -16.49 0.26 1.80
C PRO A 98 -15.89 0.67 0.46
N SER A 99 -14.62 0.36 0.26
CA SER A 99 -13.88 0.65 -0.96
C SER A 99 -13.79 -0.64 -1.76
N GLY A 100 -14.82 -0.85 -2.58
CA GLY A 100 -14.86 -1.94 -3.53
C GLY A 100 -14.18 -1.56 -4.84
N GLN A 101 -13.37 -2.45 -5.38
CA GLN A 101 -12.69 -2.26 -6.65
C GLN A 101 -12.92 -3.50 -7.52
N GLU A 102 -13.00 -3.31 -8.83
CA GLU A 102 -12.95 -4.45 -9.74
C GLU A 102 -11.55 -5.08 -9.67
N ALA A 103 -11.50 -6.39 -9.51
CA ALA A 103 -10.29 -7.17 -9.45
C ALA A 103 -10.38 -8.35 -10.43
N THR A 104 -9.23 -8.89 -10.78
CA THR A 104 -9.14 -10.22 -11.38
C THR A 104 -8.40 -11.09 -10.39
N MET A 105 -9.08 -12.07 -9.79
CA MET A 105 -8.39 -13.11 -9.04
C MET A 105 -7.77 -14.07 -10.05
N SER A 106 -6.44 -14.21 -10.00
CA SER A 106 -5.73 -15.26 -10.70
C SER A 106 -5.43 -16.38 -9.73
N SER A 107 -5.98 -17.55 -10.01
CA SER A 107 -5.48 -18.82 -9.46
C SER A 107 -4.72 -19.56 -10.55
N LYS A 108 -3.97 -20.60 -10.17
CA LYS A 108 -3.25 -21.48 -11.11
C LYS A 108 -4.14 -22.05 -12.24
N TYR A 109 -5.46 -22.08 -12.06
CA TYR A 109 -6.41 -22.74 -12.96
C TYR A 109 -7.51 -21.83 -13.52
N ALA A 110 -7.62 -20.57 -13.06
CA ALA A 110 -8.67 -19.65 -13.51
C ALA A 110 -8.34 -18.18 -13.24
N HIS A 111 -8.80 -17.33 -14.16
CA HIS A 111 -8.95 -15.89 -13.95
C HIS A 111 -10.43 -15.57 -13.79
N ALA A 112 -10.83 -15.12 -12.61
CA ALA A 112 -12.20 -14.71 -12.34
C ALA A 112 -12.25 -13.19 -12.11
N LYS A 113 -13.21 -12.51 -12.75
CA LYS A 113 -13.54 -11.14 -12.36
C LYS A 113 -14.18 -11.18 -10.98
N ALA A 114 -13.70 -10.31 -10.10
CA ALA A 114 -14.09 -10.26 -8.71
C ALA A 114 -14.33 -8.80 -8.29
N VAL A 115 -15.07 -8.63 -7.21
CA VAL A 115 -15.02 -7.40 -6.42
C VAL A 115 -14.02 -7.63 -5.29
N ARG A 116 -13.01 -6.77 -5.17
CA ARG A 116 -12.14 -6.74 -3.98
C ARG A 116 -12.64 -5.69 -3.01
N MET A 117 -12.80 -6.07 -1.74
CA MET A 117 -13.26 -5.21 -0.65
C MET A 117 -12.18 -5.17 0.43
N PHE A 118 -11.71 -3.96 0.76
CA PHE A 118 -10.79 -3.77 1.87
C PHE A 118 -11.56 -3.76 3.20
N MET A 119 -11.04 -4.50 4.17
CA MET A 119 -11.61 -4.61 5.51
C MET A 119 -10.51 -4.39 6.54
N ARG A 120 -10.85 -3.70 7.62
CA ARG A 120 -9.98 -3.59 8.80
C ARG A 120 -10.62 -4.35 9.94
N ILE A 121 -9.91 -5.37 10.42
CA ILE A 121 -10.40 -6.35 11.38
C ILE A 121 -9.45 -6.39 12.57
N ASN A 122 -9.98 -6.27 13.78
CA ASN A 122 -9.27 -6.47 15.04
C ASN A 122 -9.89 -7.67 15.76
N ALA A 123 -9.06 -8.50 16.37
CA ALA A 123 -9.48 -9.72 17.06
C ALA A 123 -8.57 -9.98 18.25
N LYS A 124 -9.05 -10.72 19.25
CA LYS A 124 -8.22 -11.13 20.38
C LYS A 124 -7.14 -12.13 19.94
N ASN A 125 -5.94 -11.95 20.47
CA ASN A 125 -4.86 -12.93 20.36
C ASN A 125 -5.05 -14.08 21.38
N SER A 126 -4.09 -15.02 21.44
CA SER A 126 -4.15 -16.14 22.41
C SER A 126 -4.08 -15.74 23.87
N TYR A 127 -3.68 -14.50 24.17
CA TYR A 127 -3.63 -13.96 25.52
C TYR A 127 -4.92 -13.17 25.86
N GLY A 128 -5.92 -13.17 24.97
CA GLY A 128 -7.20 -12.50 25.17
C GLY A 128 -7.19 -10.99 24.93
N GLY A 129 -6.07 -10.43 24.45
CA GLY A 129 -5.91 -9.00 24.20
C GLY A 129 -6.08 -8.62 22.72
N TYR A 130 -6.55 -7.40 22.47
CA TYR A 130 -6.54 -6.77 21.16
C TYR A 130 -5.18 -6.11 20.90
N VAL A 131 -4.65 -6.26 19.68
CA VAL A 131 -3.34 -5.69 19.29
C VAL A 131 -3.45 -4.63 18.19
N GLY A 132 -4.67 -4.33 17.75
CA GLY A 132 -4.96 -3.33 16.72
C GLY A 132 -5.55 -3.94 15.45
N PHE A 133 -6.03 -3.06 14.57
CA PHE A 133 -6.65 -3.45 13.32
C PHE A 133 -5.60 -3.90 12.30
N LYS A 134 -5.90 -5.02 11.63
CA LYS A 134 -5.17 -5.52 10.47
C LYS A 134 -6.04 -5.39 9.23
N SER A 135 -5.38 -5.16 8.09
CA SER A 135 -6.06 -5.05 6.79
C SER A 135 -6.20 -6.41 6.13
N TYR A 136 -7.39 -6.71 5.64
CA TYR A 136 -7.70 -7.90 4.86
C TYR A 136 -8.41 -7.48 3.57
N ILE A 137 -8.24 -8.26 2.52
CA ILE A 137 -9.02 -8.15 1.30
C ILE A 137 -9.95 -9.34 1.24
N CYS A 138 -11.25 -9.06 1.14
CA CYS A 138 -12.26 -10.03 0.77
C CYS A 138 -12.52 -9.93 -0.74
N TYR A 139 -12.56 -11.06 -1.43
CA TYR A 139 -12.90 -11.13 -2.84
C TYR A 139 -14.27 -11.80 -2.99
N THR A 140 -15.17 -11.17 -3.74
CA THR A 140 -16.47 -11.77 -4.10
C THR A 140 -16.60 -11.89 -5.61
N ASP A 141 -17.60 -12.62 -6.08
CA ASP A 141 -18.04 -12.48 -7.46
C ASP A 141 -18.52 -11.05 -7.77
N GLN A 142 -18.77 -10.77 -9.05
CA GLN A 142 -19.18 -9.44 -9.51
C GLN A 142 -20.57 -9.01 -9.02
N LYS A 143 -21.37 -9.94 -8.49
CA LYS A 143 -22.73 -9.69 -8.00
C LYS A 143 -22.79 -9.52 -6.48
N GLY A 144 -21.67 -9.79 -5.78
CA GLY A 144 -21.63 -9.81 -4.33
C GLY A 144 -22.50 -10.92 -3.73
N GLU A 145 -22.63 -12.05 -4.42
CA GLU A 145 -23.46 -13.19 -3.99
C GLU A 145 -22.62 -14.26 -3.29
N LYS A 146 -21.34 -14.40 -3.67
CA LYS A 146 -20.44 -15.41 -3.11
C LYS A 146 -19.05 -14.85 -2.85
N VAL A 147 -18.46 -15.24 -1.72
CA VAL A 147 -17.03 -15.04 -1.45
C VAL A 147 -16.20 -16.04 -2.24
N LEU A 148 -15.18 -15.52 -2.93
CA LEU A 148 -14.21 -16.26 -3.71
C LEU A 148 -12.88 -16.46 -2.96
N GLY A 149 -12.56 -15.60 -2.00
CA GLY A 149 -11.38 -15.76 -1.16
C GLY A 149 -11.10 -14.59 -0.22
N TYR A 150 -10.11 -14.77 0.65
CA TYR A 150 -9.53 -13.74 1.49
C TYR A 150 -8.01 -13.72 1.38
N SER A 151 -7.42 -12.55 1.60
CA SER A 151 -5.97 -12.41 1.81
C SER A 151 -5.71 -11.35 2.87
N GLU A 152 -4.72 -11.56 3.74
CA GLU A 152 -4.17 -10.46 4.55
C GLU A 152 -3.48 -9.47 3.61
N TYR A 153 -3.76 -8.17 3.79
CA TYR A 153 -3.11 -7.11 3.04
C TYR A 153 -1.94 -6.58 3.86
N LEU A 154 -0.74 -7.05 3.49
CA LEU A 154 0.51 -6.55 4.05
C LEU A 154 0.86 -5.27 3.29
N LEU A 155 0.79 -4.13 3.97
CA LEU A 155 1.42 -2.90 3.51
C LEU A 155 2.93 -3.11 3.65
N GLU A 156 3.61 -3.44 2.56
CA GLU A 156 5.08 -3.38 2.47
C GLU A 156 5.58 -1.93 2.42
#